data_AF-A0A4Y2MHM8-F1
#
_entry.id   AF-A0A4Y2MHM8-F1
#
_cell.length_a   1.000
_cell.length_b   1.000
_cell.length_c   1.000
_cell.angle_alpha   90.00
_cell.angle_beta   90.00
_cell.angle_gamma   90.00
#
_symmetry.space_group_name_H-M   'P 1'
#
loop_
_entity.id
_entity.type
_entity.pdbx_description
1 polymer ?
#
loop_
_entity_poly.entity_id
_entity_poly.type
_entity_poly.pdbx_seq_one_letter_code
_entity_poly.pdbx_strand_id
1 'polypeptide(L)'
;CEDATEHTVTEWLSYETEANQLYTDEEIISIVQNKPQDDSDPEETDEPENVLVSHSEAANALEIALRYIEQSENAASRDIMFMRRWHNISSTSRITSFRQTNLTNFFTPKDS
;
A
#
# COMPACT_ATOMS: atom_id res chain seq x y z
N CYS A 1 22.33 14.75 -23.03
CA CYS A 1 21.10 15.55 -22.99
C CYS A 1 20.37 15.20 -24.27
N GLU A 2 19.42 14.26 -24.18
CA GLU A 2 18.61 13.86 -25.33
C GLU A 2 17.62 15.01 -25.58
N ASP A 3 17.70 15.62 -26.76
CA ASP A 3 16.87 16.76 -27.12
C ASP A 3 15.42 16.24 -27.28
N ALA A 4 14.50 16.75 -26.47
CA ALA A 4 13.10 16.40 -26.62
C ALA A 4 12.63 16.96 -27.97
N THR A 5 12.43 16.07 -28.94
CA THR A 5 11.97 16.44 -30.27
C THR A 5 10.63 17.17 -30.21
N GLU A 6 10.46 18.21 -31.03
CA GLU A 6 9.24 19.01 -31.16
C GLU A 6 7.97 18.15 -31.34
N HIS A 7 8.11 16.98 -31.96
CA HIS A 7 7.05 15.99 -32.08
C HIS A 7 6.57 15.44 -30.74
N THR A 8 7.49 15.18 -29.80
CA THR A 8 7.14 14.75 -28.45
C THR A 8 6.40 15.87 -27.74
N VAL A 9 6.93 17.10 -27.74
CA VAL A 9 6.28 18.25 -27.07
C VAL A 9 4.87 18.50 -27.60
N THR A 10 4.66 18.39 -28.91
CA THR A 10 3.35 18.56 -29.55
C THR A 10 2.38 17.40 -29.25
N GLU A 11 2.88 16.17 -29.17
CA GLU A 11 2.10 15.02 -28.74
C GLU A 11 1.61 15.20 -27.30
N TRP A 12 2.47 15.58 -26.35
CA TRP A 12 2.08 15.85 -24.97
C TRP A 12 1.03 16.97 -24.85
N LEU A 13 1.18 18.07 -25.61
CA LEU A 13 0.23 19.18 -25.62
C LEU A 13 -1.14 18.79 -26.22
N SER A 14 -1.15 17.86 -27.18
CA SER A 14 -2.40 17.39 -27.79
C SER A 14 -3.25 16.57 -26.82
N TYR A 15 -2.62 15.74 -25.97
CA TYR A 15 -3.32 15.01 -24.90
C TYR A 15 -3.95 15.93 -23.87
N GLU A 16 -3.35 17.09 -23.59
CA GLU A 16 -3.89 18.07 -22.64
C GLU A 16 -5.13 18.80 -23.16
N THR A 17 -5.32 18.83 -24.49
CA THR A 17 -6.44 19.55 -25.13
C THR A 17 -7.60 18.61 -25.49
N GLU A 18 -7.31 17.37 -25.89
CA GLU A 18 -8.33 16.42 -26.33
C GLU A 18 -8.82 15.46 -25.22
N ALA A 19 -8.04 15.24 -24.16
CA ALA A 19 -8.39 14.31 -23.07
C ALA A 19 -8.77 14.96 -21.74
N ASN A 20 -8.58 16.28 -21.57
CA ASN A 20 -8.98 16.99 -20.35
C ASN A 20 -10.49 17.31 -20.38
N GLN A 21 -11.31 16.28 -20.16
CA GLN A 21 -12.68 16.51 -19.69
C GLN A 21 -12.58 17.15 -18.30
N LEU A 22 -12.98 18.42 -18.21
CA LEU A 22 -13.11 19.12 -16.94
C LEU A 22 -14.33 18.58 -16.21
N TYR A 23 -14.10 17.65 -15.28
CA TYR A 23 -15.15 17.18 -14.39
C TYR A 23 -15.40 18.21 -13.29
N THR A 24 -16.66 18.49 -13.03
CA THR A 24 -17.10 19.18 -11.81
C THR A 24 -16.96 18.26 -10.60
N ASP A 25 -16.86 18.82 -9.40
CA ASP A 25 -16.71 18.05 -8.16
C ASP A 25 -17.85 17.01 -8.01
N GLU A 26 -19.05 17.39 -8.43
CA GLU A 26 -20.28 16.61 -8.42
C GLU A 26 -20.21 15.41 -9.38
N GLU A 27 -19.62 15.60 -10.55
CA GLU A 27 -19.41 14.53 -11.53
C GLU A 27 -18.35 13.53 -11.04
N ILE A 28 -17.28 14.02 -10.42
CA ILE A 28 -16.24 13.18 -9.80
C ILE A 28 -16.86 12.33 -8.68
N ILE A 29 -17.66 12.95 -7.81
CA ILE A 29 -18.36 12.28 -6.71
C ILE A 29 -19.29 11.20 -7.27
N SER A 30 -20.07 11.51 -8.30
CA SER A 30 -21.00 10.58 -8.94
C SER A 30 -20.28 9.37 -9.56
N ILE A 31 -19.15 9.57 -10.24
CA ILE A 31 -18.37 8.47 -10.84
C ILE A 31 -17.77 7.55 -9.76
N VAL A 32 -17.29 8.13 -8.65
CA VAL A 32 -16.72 7.38 -7.53
C VAL A 32 -17.80 6.60 -6.78
N GLN A 33 -18.99 7.16 -6.65
CA GLN A 33 -20.10 6.55 -5.90
C GLN A 33 -20.89 5.52 -6.72
N ASN A 34 -21.01 5.70 -8.05
CA ASN A 34 -21.80 4.82 -8.93
C ASN A 34 -21.00 3.63 -9.48
N LYS A 35 -20.07 3.07 -8.71
CA LYS A 35 -19.45 1.79 -9.09
C LYS A 35 -20.55 0.73 -9.15
N PRO A 36 -20.65 -0.10 -10.22
CA PRO A 36 -21.65 -1.16 -10.26
C PRO A 36 -21.52 -2.00 -8.99
N GLN A 37 -22.62 -2.18 -8.26
CA GLN A 37 -22.71 -3.17 -7.20
C GLN A 37 -22.27 -4.49 -7.79
N ASP A 38 -21.11 -4.97 -7.36
CA ASP A 38 -20.74 -6.35 -7.52
C ASP A 38 -21.71 -7.13 -6.63
N ASP A 39 -22.75 -7.70 -7.23
CA ASP A 39 -23.76 -8.56 -6.61
C ASP A 39 -23.13 -9.92 -6.22
N SER A 40 -22.03 -9.88 -5.49
CA SER A 40 -21.51 -11.08 -4.82
C SER A 40 -22.23 -11.22 -3.49
N ASP A 41 -23.25 -12.09 -3.51
CA ASP A 41 -23.88 -12.67 -2.33
C ASP A 41 -22.81 -13.11 -1.31
N PRO A 42 -22.93 -12.78 -0.02
CA PRO A 42 -22.02 -13.30 0.98
C PRO A 42 -22.32 -14.78 1.20
N GLU A 43 -21.63 -15.66 0.47
CA GLU A 43 -21.44 -17.05 0.91
C GLU A 43 -20.75 -16.99 2.28
N GLU A 44 -21.54 -17.29 3.30
CA GLU A 44 -21.13 -17.51 4.68
C GLU A 44 -20.24 -18.77 4.73
N THR A 45 -18.99 -18.63 4.28
CA THR A 45 -17.98 -19.66 4.53
C THR A 45 -17.44 -19.48 5.93
N ASP A 46 -17.84 -20.41 6.79
CA ASP A 46 -17.33 -20.72 8.12
C ASP A 46 -15.85 -21.17 8.06
N GLU A 47 -14.98 -20.32 7.49
CA GLU A 47 -13.52 -20.50 7.58
C GLU A 47 -13.08 -20.15 9.01
N PRO A 48 -12.18 -20.95 9.62
CA PRO A 48 -11.61 -20.57 10.91
C PRO A 48 -10.94 -19.21 10.71
N GLU A 49 -11.41 -18.22 11.47
CA GLU A 49 -10.90 -16.84 11.46
C GLU A 49 -9.38 -16.89 11.46
N ASN A 50 -8.77 -16.75 10.27
CA ASN A 50 -7.33 -16.83 10.17
C ASN A 50 -6.86 -15.51 10.73
N VAL A 51 -6.53 -15.49 12.02
CA VAL A 51 -6.07 -14.26 12.66
C VAL A 51 -4.69 -13.98 12.06
N LEU A 52 -4.68 -13.28 10.94
CA LEU A 52 -3.47 -12.82 10.27
C LEU A 52 -2.75 -11.91 11.26
N VAL A 53 -1.52 -12.27 11.59
CA VAL A 53 -0.66 -11.44 12.43
C VAL A 53 -0.52 -10.08 11.75
N SER A 54 -0.86 -8.99 12.46
CA SER A 54 -0.72 -7.65 11.91
C SER A 54 0.76 -7.34 11.61
N HIS A 55 1.01 -6.43 10.66
CA HIS A 55 2.38 -6.01 10.35
C HIS A 55 3.14 -5.46 11.57
N SER A 56 2.44 -4.83 12.52
CA SER A 56 3.00 -4.36 13.78
C SER A 56 3.41 -5.50 14.71
N GLU A 57 2.56 -6.52 14.85
CA GLU A 57 2.85 -7.69 15.69
C GLU A 57 4.00 -8.51 15.11
N ALA A 58 4.00 -8.73 13.78
CA ALA A 58 5.08 -9.43 13.09
C ALA A 58 6.41 -8.69 13.25
N ALA A 59 6.42 -7.35 13.12
CA ALA A 59 7.62 -6.54 13.29
C ALA A 59 8.16 -6.62 14.72
N ASN A 60 7.29 -6.50 15.73
CA ASN A 60 7.67 -6.59 17.15
C ASN A 60 8.23 -7.99 17.50
N ALA A 61 7.56 -9.05 17.07
CA ALA A 61 8.03 -10.42 17.28
C ALA A 61 9.42 -10.66 16.67
N LEU A 62 9.65 -10.16 15.45
CA LEU A 62 10.95 -10.26 14.78
C LEU A 62 12.03 -9.43 15.48
N GLU A 63 11.70 -8.26 16.02
CA GLU A 63 12.62 -7.43 16.79
C GLU A 63 13.07 -8.14 18.08
N ILE A 64 12.13 -8.76 18.81
CA ILE A 64 12.42 -9.53 20.02
C ILE A 64 13.31 -10.73 19.69
N ALA A 65 12.96 -11.49 18.64
CA ALA A 65 13.74 -12.65 18.20
C ALA A 65 15.16 -12.25 17.78
N LEU A 66 15.31 -11.12 17.07
CA LEU A 66 16.60 -10.58 16.69
C LEU A 66 17.47 -10.26 17.90
N ARG A 67 16.90 -9.55 18.87
CA ARG A 67 17.60 -9.16 20.10
C ARG A 67 18.12 -10.38 20.87
N TYR A 68 17.32 -11.44 20.93
CA TYR A 68 17.72 -12.71 21.55
C TYR A 68 18.88 -13.37 20.81
N ILE A 69 18.81 -13.45 19.48
CA ILE A 69 19.85 -14.08 18.65
C ILE A 69 21.16 -13.27 18.71
N GLU A 70 21.08 -11.94 18.73
CA GLU A 70 22.26 -11.07 18.88
C GLU A 70 22.96 -11.22 20.24
N GLN A 71 22.23 -11.64 21.28
CA GLN A 71 22.77 -11.93 22.62
C GLN A 71 23.26 -13.38 22.78
N SER A 72 22.89 -14.27 21.85
CA SER A 72 23.27 -15.68 21.90
C SER A 72 24.73 -15.87 21.52
N GLU A 73 25.52 -16.46 22.42
CA GLU A 73 26.92 -16.86 22.15
C GLU A 73 27.03 -17.91 21.05
N ASN A 74 25.95 -18.64 20.76
CA ASN A 74 25.91 -19.73 19.79
C ASN A 74 25.33 -19.30 18.42
N ALA A 75 24.92 -18.04 18.27
CA ALA A 75 24.36 -17.56 17.01
C ALA A 75 25.47 -17.39 15.96
N ALA A 76 25.35 -18.09 14.83
CA ALA A 76 26.26 -17.84 13.72
C ALA A 76 25.93 -16.49 13.08
N SER A 77 26.94 -15.79 12.54
CA SER A 77 26.73 -14.50 11.87
C SER A 77 25.73 -14.59 10.71
N ARG A 78 25.59 -15.77 10.10
CA ARG A 78 24.60 -16.05 9.06
C ARG A 78 23.16 -15.94 9.56
N ASP A 79 22.88 -16.42 10.77
CA ASP A 79 21.55 -16.42 11.36
C ASP A 79 21.12 -14.99 11.72
N ILE A 80 22.06 -14.21 12.27
CA ILE A 80 21.87 -12.78 12.57
C ILE A 80 21.56 -11.99 11.29
N MET A 81 22.33 -12.21 10.22
CA MET A 81 22.10 -11.52 8.93
C MET A 81 20.75 -11.90 8.30
N PHE A 82 20.35 -13.17 8.40
CA PHE A 82 19.07 -13.66 7.88
C PHE A 82 17.88 -13.02 8.63
N MET A 83 17.94 -12.98 9.97
CA MET A 83 16.89 -12.39 10.78
C MET A 83 16.79 -10.87 10.57
N ARG A 84 17.91 -10.17 10.37
CA ARG A 84 17.92 -8.72 10.08
C ARG A 84 17.23 -8.41 8.74
N ARG A 85 17.41 -9.29 7.75
CA ARG A 85 16.72 -9.16 6.45
C ARG A 85 15.20 -9.31 6.60
N TRP A 86 14.73 -10.31 7.34
CA TRP A 86 13.29 -10.50 7.58
C TRP A 86 12.65 -9.35 8.35
N HIS A 87 13.31 -8.86 9.40
CA HIS A 87 12.87 -7.68 10.12
C HIS A 87 12.76 -6.44 9.22
N ASN A 88 13.74 -6.24 8.33
CA ASN A 88 13.69 -5.14 7.36
C ASN A 88 12.53 -5.27 6.37
N ILE A 89 12.24 -6.47 5.87
CA ILE A 89 11.10 -6.73 4.97
C ILE A 89 9.77 -6.43 5.68
N SER A 90 9.59 -6.94 6.90
CA SER A 90 8.40 -6.65 7.73
C SER A 90 8.26 -5.16 8.04
N SER A 91 9.38 -4.47 8.29
CA SER A 91 9.41 -3.03 8.55
C SER A 91 9.14 -2.20 7.28
N THR A 92 9.63 -2.64 6.13
CA THR A 92 9.40 -1.99 4.84
C THR A 92 7.95 -2.17 4.37
N SER A 93 7.32 -3.31 4.69
CA SER A 93 5.88 -3.53 4.46
C SER A 93 5.02 -2.48 5.17
N ARG A 94 5.45 -1.97 6.34
CA ARG A 94 4.80 -0.83 7.00
C ARG A 94 4.92 0.46 6.21
N ILE A 95 5.99 0.66 5.43
CA ILE A 95 6.22 1.88 4.65
C ILE A 95 5.44 1.84 3.32
N THR A 96 5.27 0.65 2.72
CA THR A 96 4.43 0.49 1.52
C THR A 96 2.94 0.51 1.86
N SER A 97 2.52 0.00 3.02
CA SER A 97 1.14 0.17 3.49
C SER A 97 0.81 1.62 3.91
N PHE A 98 1.82 2.41 4.26
CA PHE A 98 1.67 3.82 4.64
C PHE A 98 1.73 4.78 3.44
N ARG A 99 2.10 4.31 2.24
CA ARG A 99 2.36 5.19 1.09
C ARG A 99 1.21 5.42 0.12
N GLN A 100 0.03 4.86 0.36
CA GLN A 100 -1.19 5.30 -0.32
C GLN A 100 -2.41 4.98 0.55
N THR A 101 -2.83 5.95 1.37
CA THR A 101 -4.21 5.98 1.83
C THR A 101 -5.05 6.55 0.70
N ASN A 102 -6.16 5.91 0.36
CA ASN A 102 -7.10 6.43 -0.63
C ASN A 102 -7.52 7.85 -0.23
N LEU A 103 -7.62 8.75 -1.23
CA LEU A 103 -8.05 10.14 -1.06
C LEU A 103 -9.37 10.24 -0.25
N THR A 104 -10.23 9.23 -0.41
CA THR A 104 -11.50 9.06 0.31
C THR A 104 -11.37 9.06 1.83
N ASN A 105 -10.23 8.61 2.38
CA ASN A 105 -10.00 8.56 3.82
C ASN A 105 -9.83 9.97 4.45
N PHE A 106 -9.61 11.01 3.65
CA PHE A 106 -9.59 12.40 4.12
C PHE A 106 -10.98 13.04 4.19
N PHE A 107 -11.96 12.45 3.50
CA PHE A 107 -13.32 13.00 3.42
C PHE A 107 -14.32 12.33 4.35
N THR A 108 -13.93 11.23 5.03
CA THR A 108 -14.76 10.65 6.08
C THR A 108 -14.69 11.56 7.32
N PRO A 109 -15.82 12.12 7.79
CA PRO A 109 -15.85 12.84 9.06
C PRO A 109 -15.38 11.92 10.17
N LYS A 110 -14.49 12.39 11.04
CA LYS A 110 -14.27 11.70 12.31
C LYS A 110 -15.51 11.92 13.15
N ASP A 111 -16.28 10.86 13.39
CA ASP A 111 -17.37 10.88 14.35
C ASP A 111 -16.86 11.50 15.66
N SER A 112 -17.54 12.58 16.07
CA SER A 112 -17.22 13.40 17.25
C SER A 112 -18.09 13.02 18.43
#